data_AF-A0A0C9RCG6-F1
#
_entry.id   AF-A0A0C9RCG6-F1
#
_cell.length_a   1.000
_cell.length_b   1.000
_cell.length_c   1.000
_cell.angle_alpha   90.00
_cell.angle_beta   90.00
_cell.angle_gamma   90.00
#
_symmetry.space_group_name_H-M   'P 1'
#
loop_
_entity.id
_entity.type
_entity.pdbx_description
1 polymer ?
#
loop_
_entity_poly.entity_id
_entity_poly.type
_entity_poly.pdbx_seq_one_letter_code
_entity_poly.pdbx_strand_id
1 'polypeptide(L)'
;MGLVFFRWTDVNVKDCIEMAKFPGLWKLCFRFILPGLKEAGKSIFYPLAVKDLQKFIPEMTYKDVKRGPAGVRAQAMDNDGKLVDDFVFDSGVGSLGGRVIHCRNAPSPAATSSMAIAKYISNKLEKDFTF
;
A
#
# COMPACT_ATOMS: atom_id res chain seq x y z
N MET A 1 -2.76 -16.70 -10.22
CA MET A 1 -2.55 -15.44 -9.48
C MET A 1 -2.76 -15.74 -8.00
N GLY A 2 -1.71 -16.12 -7.27
CA GLY A 2 -1.83 -16.43 -5.85
C GLY A 2 -2.07 -15.15 -5.07
N LEU A 3 -3.22 -15.02 -4.41
CA LEU A 3 -3.45 -13.95 -3.45
C LEU A 3 -2.43 -14.15 -2.32
N VAL A 4 -1.40 -13.31 -2.26
CA VAL A 4 -0.46 -13.31 -1.14
C VAL A 4 -1.18 -12.68 0.05
N PHE A 5 -1.70 -13.53 0.91
CA PHE A 5 -2.31 -13.14 2.16
C PHE A 5 -1.24 -13.08 3.25
N PHE A 6 -1.15 -11.96 3.94
CA PHE A 6 -0.16 -11.78 5.00
C PHE A 6 -0.75 -12.19 6.36
N ARG A 7 0.06 -12.87 7.17
CA ARG A 7 -0.21 -13.14 8.58
C ARG A 7 0.80 -12.38 9.44
N TRP A 8 0.45 -12.17 10.70
CA TRP A 8 1.36 -11.57 11.68
C TRP A 8 2.66 -12.34 11.89
N THR A 9 2.68 -13.63 11.55
CA THR A 9 3.86 -14.50 11.61
C THR A 9 4.76 -14.39 10.40
N ASP A 10 4.29 -13.77 9.31
CA ASP A 10 5.02 -13.71 8.03
C ASP A 10 5.98 -12.51 8.08
N VAL A 11 7.07 -12.69 8.81
CA VAL A 11 8.07 -11.64 9.06
C VAL A 11 9.38 -12.00 8.39
N ASN A 12 9.87 -11.10 7.52
CA ASN A 12 11.22 -11.17 6.99
C ASN A 12 12.11 -10.17 7.73
N VAL A 13 13.02 -10.68 8.56
CA VAL A 13 13.93 -9.87 9.38
C VAL A 13 14.80 -8.94 8.52
N LYS A 14 15.23 -9.40 7.34
CA LYS A 14 16.06 -8.59 6.43
C LYS A 14 15.29 -7.36 5.96
N ASP A 15 14.05 -7.55 5.50
CA ASP A 15 13.19 -6.46 5.03
C ASP A 15 12.87 -5.49 6.18
N CYS A 16 12.63 -6.01 7.39
CA CYS A 16 12.43 -5.16 8.57
C CYS A 16 13.65 -4.29 8.88
N ILE A 17 14.87 -4.82 8.77
CA ILE A 17 16.10 -4.03 8.99
C ILE A 17 16.27 -2.97 7.90
N GLU A 18 16.01 -3.32 6.64
CA GLU A 18 16.06 -2.36 5.53
C GLU A 18 15.04 -1.22 5.71
N MET A 19 13.81 -1.56 6.10
CA MET A 19 12.77 -0.58 6.42
C MET A 19 13.15 0.30 7.62
N ALA A 20 13.71 -0.28 8.69
CA ALA A 20 14.13 0.46 9.87
C ALA A 20 15.28 1.46 9.58
N LYS A 21 16.09 1.24 8.55
CA LYS A 21 17.12 2.18 8.09
C LYS A 21 16.55 3.35 7.29
N PHE A 22 15.29 3.28 6.85
CA PHE A 22 14.68 4.35 6.06
C PHE A 22 14.14 5.47 6.97
N PRO A 23 14.70 6.70 6.93
CA PRO A 23 14.33 7.77 7.86
C PRO A 23 12.88 8.24 7.69
N GLY A 24 12.33 8.18 6.46
CA GLY A 24 10.94 8.54 6.19
C GLY A 24 9.95 7.67 6.96
N LEU A 25 10.29 6.39 7.23
CA LEU A 25 9.42 5.49 7.99
C LEU A 25 9.21 5.98 9.41
N TRP A 26 10.27 6.36 10.10
CA TRP A 26 10.18 6.86 11.47
C TRP A 26 9.35 8.15 11.55
N LYS A 27 9.56 9.09 10.63
CA LYS A 27 8.77 10.33 10.55
C LYS A 27 7.27 10.02 10.37
N LEU A 28 6.92 9.09 9.48
CA LEU A 28 5.55 8.63 9.28
C LEU A 28 4.99 7.98 10.55
N CYS A 29 5.73 7.04 11.15
CA CYS A 29 5.32 6.32 12.35
C CYS A 29 5.04 7.28 13.50
N PHE A 30 5.92 8.25 13.78
CA PHE A 30 5.69 9.23 14.85
C PHE A 30 4.48 10.12 14.57
N ARG A 31 4.28 10.54 13.33
CA ARG A 31 3.13 11.37 12.92
C ARG A 31 1.79 10.63 13.08
N PHE A 32 1.78 9.30 12.88
CA PHE A 32 0.56 8.49 12.87
C PHE A 32 0.56 7.35 13.90
N ILE A 33 1.29 7.48 15.01
CA ILE A 33 1.44 6.39 15.98
C ILE A 33 0.11 6.01 16.63
N LEU A 34 -0.70 7.00 17.03
CA LEU A 34 -2.00 6.79 17.66
C LEU A 34 -3.00 6.08 16.74
N PRO A 35 -3.26 6.56 15.51
CA PRO A 35 -4.13 5.82 14.59
C PRO A 35 -3.52 4.46 14.20
N GLY A 36 -2.20 4.36 14.01
CA GLY A 36 -1.53 3.11 13.67
C GLY A 36 -1.73 2.01 14.72
N LEU A 37 -1.55 2.34 16.01
CA LEU A 37 -1.77 1.39 17.10
C LEU A 37 -3.25 0.98 17.23
N LYS A 38 -4.19 1.91 16.98
CA LYS A 38 -5.62 1.60 16.96
C LYS A 38 -5.97 0.62 15.84
N GLU A 39 -5.46 0.83 14.62
CA GLU A 39 -5.69 -0.08 13.49
C GLU A 39 -5.02 -1.45 13.70
N ALA A 40 -3.79 -1.48 14.23
CA ALA A 40 -3.12 -2.73 14.58
C ALA A 40 -3.91 -3.53 15.62
N GLY A 41 -4.40 -2.86 16.67
CA GLY A 41 -5.26 -3.46 17.68
C GLY A 41 -6.55 -4.05 17.10
N LYS A 42 -7.19 -3.37 16.15
CA LYS A 42 -8.39 -3.88 15.45
C LYS A 42 -8.10 -5.10 14.56
N SER A 43 -6.93 -5.15 13.94
CA SER A 43 -6.49 -6.29 13.13
C SER A 43 -6.20 -7.54 14.00
N ILE A 44 -5.62 -7.36 15.19
CA ILE A 44 -5.37 -8.45 16.14
C ILE A 44 -6.67 -8.88 16.85
N PHE A 45 -7.47 -7.91 17.31
CA PHE A 45 -8.72 -8.11 18.04
C PHE A 45 -9.91 -7.61 17.22
N TYR A 46 -10.37 -8.45 16.27
CA TYR A 46 -11.47 -8.12 15.37
C TYR A 46 -12.78 -7.63 16.03
N PRO A 47 -13.15 -7.99 17.29
CA PRO A 47 -14.34 -7.40 17.92
C PRO A 47 -14.25 -5.87 18.07
N LEU A 48 -13.03 -5.30 18.15
CA LEU A 48 -12.85 -3.84 18.14
C LEU A 48 -13.22 -3.23 16.77
N ALA A 49 -12.98 -3.95 15.68
CA ALA A 49 -13.43 -3.53 14.35
C ALA A 49 -14.96 -3.60 14.22
N VAL A 50 -15.60 -4.61 14.81
CA VAL A 50 -17.08 -4.70 14.87
C VAL A 50 -17.67 -3.51 15.61
N LYS A 51 -17.04 -3.04 16.69
CA LYS A 51 -17.48 -1.84 17.41
C LYS A 51 -17.43 -0.57 16.54
N ASP A 52 -16.47 -0.47 15.63
CA ASP A 52 -16.44 0.63 14.66
C ASP A 52 -17.54 0.48 13.59
N LEU A 53 -17.81 -0.74 13.13
CA LEU A 53 -18.91 -1.02 12.19
C LEU A 53 -20.29 -0.73 12.79
N GLN A 54 -20.46 -0.94 14.10
CA GLN A 54 -21.70 -0.64 14.82
C GLN A 54 -22.10 0.84 14.80
N LYS A 55 -21.17 1.75 14.47
CA LYS A 55 -21.49 3.17 14.24
C LYS A 55 -22.34 3.38 12.98
N PHE A 56 -22.30 2.43 12.05
CA PHE A 56 -23.06 2.44 10.79
C PHE A 56 -24.21 1.44 10.81
N ILE A 57 -24.02 0.26 11.41
CA ILE A 57 -25.01 -0.83 11.50
C ILE A 57 -25.08 -1.32 12.95
N PRO A 58 -25.90 -0.69 13.82
CA PRO A 58 -25.93 -0.93 15.27
C PRO A 58 -26.23 -2.38 15.68
N GLU A 59 -27.05 -3.08 14.89
CA GLU A 59 -27.46 -4.47 15.14
C GLU A 59 -26.37 -5.50 14.82
N MET A 60 -25.27 -5.10 14.18
CA MET A 60 -24.19 -6.01 13.82
C MET A 60 -23.48 -6.55 15.05
N THR A 61 -23.27 -7.87 15.09
CA THR A 61 -22.58 -8.56 16.17
C THR A 61 -21.30 -9.24 15.66
N TYR A 62 -20.45 -9.67 16.58
CA TYR A 62 -19.23 -10.41 16.21
C TYR A 62 -19.53 -11.75 15.52
N LYS A 63 -20.76 -12.27 15.63
CA LYS A 63 -21.18 -13.51 14.98
C LYS A 63 -21.45 -13.32 13.49
N ASP A 64 -21.70 -12.08 13.06
CA ASP A 64 -22.01 -11.74 11.67
C ASP A 64 -20.75 -11.48 10.84
N VAL A 65 -19.58 -11.47 11.48
CA VAL A 65 -18.30 -11.14 10.85
C VAL A 65 -17.32 -12.31 10.99
N LYS A 66 -16.65 -12.63 9.89
CA LYS A 66 -15.52 -13.56 9.86
C LYS A 66 -14.24 -12.82 9.49
N ARG A 67 -13.10 -13.30 9.98
CA ARG A 67 -11.80 -12.76 9.56
C ARG A 67 -11.64 -12.91 8.04
N GLY A 68 -11.43 -11.79 7.38
CA GLY A 68 -11.09 -11.74 5.96
C GLY A 68 -9.58 -11.90 5.73
N PRO A 69 -9.17 -12.05 4.48
CA PRO A 69 -7.76 -11.99 4.12
C PRO A 69 -7.17 -10.60 4.39
N ALA A 70 -5.86 -10.55 4.67
CA ALA A 70 -5.09 -9.31 4.72
C ALA A 70 -4.42 -9.04 3.38
N GLY A 71 -4.42 -7.78 2.95
CA GLY A 71 -3.72 -7.30 1.75
C GLY A 71 -2.83 -6.11 2.08
N VAL A 72 -1.78 -5.92 1.27
CA VAL A 72 -0.86 -4.79 1.39
C VAL A 72 -1.06 -3.86 0.20
N ARG A 73 -1.20 -2.57 0.48
CA ARG A 73 -1.14 -1.54 -0.56
C ARG A 73 0.30 -1.06 -0.69
N ALA A 74 0.90 -1.30 -1.84
CA ALA A 74 2.16 -0.66 -2.18
C ALA A 74 1.91 0.85 -2.36
N GLN A 75 2.60 1.67 -1.57
CA GLN A 75 2.50 3.12 -1.62
C GLN A 75 3.88 3.72 -1.42
N ALA A 76 4.27 4.61 -2.33
CA ALA A 76 5.54 5.30 -2.23
C ALA A 76 5.52 6.31 -1.08
N MET A 77 6.67 6.44 -0.44
CA MET A 77 6.92 7.37 0.65
C MET A 77 8.25 8.08 0.39
N ASP A 78 8.28 9.38 0.59
CA ASP A 78 9.51 10.17 0.49
C ASP A 78 10.35 10.10 1.78
N ASN A 79 11.53 10.72 1.74
CA ASN A 79 12.46 10.78 2.87
C ASN A 79 11.93 11.61 4.06
N ASP A 80 10.84 12.35 3.86
CA ASP A 80 10.15 13.12 4.89
C ASP A 80 8.96 12.39 5.52
N GLY A 81 8.71 11.15 5.08
CA GLY A 81 7.61 10.33 5.58
C GLY A 81 6.26 10.78 5.04
N LYS A 82 6.24 11.57 3.96
CA LYS A 82 5.01 11.90 3.25
C LYS A 82 4.73 10.81 2.22
N LEU A 83 3.48 10.36 2.21
CA LEU A 83 2.97 9.40 1.25
C LEU A 83 2.70 10.11 -0.07
N VAL A 84 3.10 9.49 -1.18
CA VAL A 84 2.91 10.07 -2.51
C VAL A 84 1.52 9.72 -3.02
N ASP A 85 0.75 10.73 -3.40
CA ASP A 85 -0.63 10.57 -3.87
C ASP A 85 -0.73 10.33 -5.39
N ASP A 86 0.30 10.72 -6.14
CA ASP A 86 0.33 10.66 -7.61
C ASP A 86 1.33 9.61 -8.14
N PHE A 87 1.40 9.46 -9.46
CA PHE A 87 2.32 8.53 -10.09
C PHE A 87 3.79 8.81 -9.74
N VAL A 88 4.52 7.74 -9.45
CA VAL A 88 5.98 7.76 -9.36
C VAL A 88 6.51 6.79 -10.40
N PHE A 89 7.08 7.33 -11.47
CA PHE A 89 7.78 6.53 -12.47
C PHE A 89 9.28 6.60 -12.24
N ASP A 90 9.96 5.51 -12.57
CA ASP A 90 11.41 5.44 -12.66
C ASP A 90 11.80 4.67 -13.93
N SER A 91 12.96 4.96 -14.49
CA SER A 91 13.50 4.22 -15.63
C SER A 91 14.61 3.31 -15.15
N GLY A 92 14.76 2.15 -15.78
CA GLY A 92 15.86 1.24 -15.42
C GLY A 92 17.24 1.87 -15.71
N VAL A 93 18.29 1.27 -15.17
CA VAL A 93 19.69 1.61 -15.49
C VAL A 93 20.30 0.57 -16.43
N GLY A 94 21.32 0.97 -17.20
CA GLY A 94 22.04 0.08 -18.12
C GLY A 94 21.38 -0.08 -19.49
N SER A 95 21.77 -1.13 -20.24
CA SER A 95 21.34 -1.36 -21.62
C SER A 95 19.83 -1.56 -21.80
N LEU A 96 19.13 -1.99 -20.74
CA LEU A 96 17.67 -2.17 -20.71
C LEU A 96 16.93 -0.93 -20.19
N GLY A 97 17.63 0.07 -19.65
CA GLY A 97 17.04 1.21 -18.94
C GLY A 97 16.10 2.06 -19.79
N GLY A 98 16.47 2.31 -21.05
CA GLY A 98 15.61 3.00 -22.02
C GLY A 98 14.43 2.16 -22.54
N ARG A 99 14.28 0.93 -22.06
CA ARG A 99 13.23 -0.02 -22.48
C ARG A 99 12.35 -0.50 -21.32
N VAL A 100 12.49 0.07 -20.13
CA VAL A 100 11.71 -0.31 -18.95
C VAL A 100 11.24 0.92 -18.20
N ILE A 101 9.93 0.96 -17.90
CA ILE A 101 9.34 1.93 -16.96
C ILE A 101 8.88 1.19 -15.70
N HIS A 102 9.29 1.69 -14.54
CA HIS A 102 8.86 1.21 -13.24
C HIS A 102 7.79 2.15 -12.68
N CYS A 103 6.54 1.70 -12.62
CA CYS A 103 5.47 2.41 -11.91
C CYS A 103 5.53 2.05 -10.42
N ARG A 104 6.26 2.85 -9.63
CA ARG A 104 6.43 2.62 -8.18
C ARG A 104 5.25 3.08 -7.33
N ASN A 105 4.48 4.03 -7.83
CA ASN A 105 3.24 4.49 -7.20
C ASN A 105 2.20 4.80 -8.29
N ALA A 106 0.94 4.52 -7.99
CA ALA A 106 -0.20 4.88 -8.83
C ALA A 106 -1.33 5.44 -7.94
N PRO A 107 -2.14 6.38 -8.47
CA PRO A 107 -3.21 7.00 -7.70
C PRO A 107 -4.31 6.00 -7.34
N SER A 108 -5.00 6.27 -6.23
CA SER A 108 -6.14 5.49 -5.76
C SER A 108 -7.47 6.01 -6.31
N PRO A 109 -8.49 5.13 -6.54
CA PRO A 109 -8.46 3.68 -6.41
C PRO A 109 -8.00 3.00 -7.70
N ALA A 110 -6.93 2.20 -7.62
CA ALA A 110 -6.34 1.56 -8.81
C ALA A 110 -7.28 0.56 -9.49
N ALA A 111 -8.11 -0.17 -8.72
CA ALA A 111 -9.01 -1.17 -9.29
C ALA A 111 -10.11 -0.56 -10.17
N THR A 112 -10.75 0.52 -9.69
CA THR A 112 -11.84 1.20 -10.40
C THR A 112 -11.34 2.04 -11.57
N SER A 113 -10.13 2.60 -11.46
CA SER A 113 -9.53 3.48 -12.48
C SER A 113 -8.51 2.77 -13.36
N SER A 114 -8.49 1.43 -13.36
CA SER A 114 -7.45 0.62 -14.02
C SER A 114 -7.29 0.92 -15.51
N MET A 115 -8.39 1.09 -16.25
CA MET A 115 -8.34 1.45 -17.68
C MET A 115 -7.79 2.86 -17.93
N ALA A 116 -8.14 3.83 -17.08
CA ALA A 116 -7.62 5.19 -17.18
C ALA A 116 -6.12 5.24 -16.86
N ILE A 117 -5.69 4.51 -15.82
CA ILE A 117 -4.29 4.32 -15.46
C ILE A 117 -3.52 3.66 -16.60
N ALA A 118 -4.07 2.59 -17.20
CA ALA A 118 -3.45 1.90 -18.33
C ALA A 118 -3.27 2.83 -19.54
N LYS A 119 -4.30 3.61 -19.88
CA LYS A 119 -4.23 4.61 -20.96
C LYS A 119 -3.16 5.66 -20.67
N TYR A 120 -3.08 6.15 -19.44
CA TYR A 120 -2.08 7.14 -19.05
C TYR A 120 -0.65 6.59 -19.16
N ILE A 121 -0.42 5.37 -18.68
CA ILE A 121 0.89 4.70 -18.78
C ILE A 121 1.26 4.44 -20.24
N SER A 122 0.31 3.98 -21.07
CA SER A 122 0.53 3.75 -22.51
C SER A 122 0.96 5.05 -23.23
N ASN A 123 0.23 6.14 -23.00
CA ASN A 123 0.56 7.43 -23.59
C ASN A 123 1.92 7.97 -23.13
N LYS A 124 2.34 7.64 -21.90
CA LYS A 124 3.67 7.99 -21.38
C LYS A 124 4.76 7.17 -22.07
N LEU A 125 4.54 5.87 -22.25
CA LEU A 125 5.47 4.99 -22.96
C LEU A 125 5.70 5.46 -24.39
N GLU A 126 4.65 5.79 -25.14
CA GLU A 126 4.78 6.30 -26.52
C GLU A 126 5.63 7.57 -26.63
N LYS A 127 5.64 8.42 -25.59
CA LYS A 127 6.44 9.64 -25.55
C LYS A 127 7.87 9.39 -25.12
N ASP A 128 8.06 8.57 -24.09
CA ASP A 128 9.35 8.37 -23.45
C ASP A 128 10.20 7.33 -24.18
N PHE A 129 9.58 6.44 -24.95
CA PHE A 129 10.24 5.39 -25.71
C PHE A 129 10.16 5.73 -27.19
N THR A 130 11.22 6.35 -27.70
CA THR A 130 11.43 6.46 -29.13
C THR A 130 12.01 5.14 -29.63
N PHE A 131 11.22 4.39 -30.41
CA PHE A 131 11.70 3.22 -31.13
C PHE A 131 12.55 3.61 -32.34
#